data_AF-A0A3D0H9I0-F1
#
_entry.id   AF-A0A3D0H9I0-F1
#
_cell.length_a   1.000
_cell.length_b   1.000
_cell.length_c   1.000
_cell.angle_alpha   90.00
_cell.angle_beta   90.00
_cell.angle_gamma   90.00
#
_symmetry.space_group_name_H-M   'P 1'
#
loop_
_entity.id
_entity.type
_entity.pdbx_description
1 polymer ?
#
loop_
_entity_poly.entity_id
_entity_poly.type
_entity_poly.pdbx_seq_one_letter_code
_entity_poly.pdbx_strand_id
1 'polypeptide(L)' 'MSQVEIIKAYLMETIGEEACGSVCCEPDVFKDEGGWKLQMEGFMEPWSIGATVHEAKATIKELASMRFGLS' A
#
# COMPACT_ATOMS: atom_id res chain seq x y z
N MET A 1 13.52 5.96 11.40
CA MET A 1 12.39 5.54 10.56
C MET A 1 12.92 5.16 9.20
N SER A 2 12.74 3.90 8.83
CA SER A 2 13.15 3.38 7.52
C SER A 2 12.12 3.75 6.44
N GLN A 3 12.53 3.78 5.16
CA GLN A 3 11.63 4.11 4.04
C GLN A 3 10.39 3.20 3.99
N VAL A 4 10.57 1.92 4.33
CA VAL A 4 9.47 0.94 4.42
C VAL A 4 8.43 1.32 5.48
N GLU A 5 8.86 1.82 6.65
CA GLU A 5 7.96 2.22 7.73
C GLU A 5 7.15 3.45 7.34
N ILE A 6 7.78 4.39 6.61
CA ILE A 6 7.11 5.59 6.10
C ILE A 6 6.02 5.21 5.10
N ILE A 7 6.29 4.24 4.22
CA ILE A 7 5.31 3.78 3.23
C ILE A 7 4.18 3.00 3.91
N LYS A 8 4.52 2.07 4.82
CA LYS A 8 3.51 1.30 5.60
C LYS A 8 2.62 2.23 6.43
N ALA A 9 3.18 3.21 7.14
CA ALA A 9 2.41 4.18 7.91
C ALA A 9 1.46 4.99 7.01
N TYR A 10 1.93 5.47 5.87
CA TYR A 10 1.11 6.22 4.92
C TYR A 10 -0.01 5.36 4.31
N LEU A 11 0.27 4.09 4.01
CA LEU A 11 -0.73 3.13 3.55
C LEU A 11 -1.81 2.89 4.59
N MET A 12 -1.42 2.69 5.85
CA MET A 12 -2.36 2.48 6.95
C MET A 12 -3.18 3.73 7.26
N GLU A 13 -2.61 4.91 7.14
CA GLU A 13 -3.34 6.19 7.26
C GLU A 13 -4.35 6.34 6.12
N THR A 14 -3.91 6.13 4.88
CA THR A 14 -4.75 6.33 3.68
C THR A 14 -5.87 5.29 3.56
N ILE A 15 -5.58 4.00 3.82
CA ILE A 15 -6.56 2.91 3.70
C ILE A 15 -7.35 2.72 5.01
N GLY A 16 -6.71 2.93 6.16
CA GLY A 16 -7.33 2.74 7.48
C GLY A 16 -8.38 3.80 7.85
N GLU A 17 -8.38 4.98 7.22
CA GLU A 17 -9.45 5.97 7.39
C GLU A 17 -10.75 5.62 6.63
N GLU A 18 -10.68 4.89 5.51
CA GLU A 18 -11.88 4.54 4.70
C GLU A 18 -12.27 3.05 4.77
N ALA A 19 -11.38 2.15 5.19
CA ALA A 19 -11.68 0.75 5.34
C ALA A 19 -12.32 0.47 6.71
N CYS A 20 -13.65 0.38 6.74
CA CYS A 20 -14.42 -0.24 7.83
C CYS A 20 -14.21 -1.78 7.89
N GLY A 21 -12.95 -2.22 7.78
CA GLY A 21 -12.49 -3.60 7.78
C GLY A 21 -11.15 -3.71 8.50
N SER A 22 -10.98 -2.92 9.57
CA SER A 22 -9.93 -3.12 10.56
C SER A 22 -9.87 -4.61 10.94
N VAL A 23 -8.73 -5.26 10.69
CA VAL A 23 -8.16 -6.44 11.40
C VAL A 23 -7.52 -7.53 10.51
N CYS A 24 -7.84 -7.69 9.22
CA CYS A 24 -7.47 -8.97 8.55
C CYS A 24 -6.48 -8.94 7.37
N CYS A 25 -5.89 -7.81 7.00
CA CYS A 25 -4.82 -7.82 5.99
C CYS A 25 -3.65 -7.01 6.49
N GLU A 26 -2.55 -7.66 6.85
CA GLU A 26 -1.28 -7.00 7.12
C GLU A 26 -0.58 -6.72 5.79
N PRO A 27 -0.59 -5.48 5.27
CA PRO A 27 0.10 -5.18 4.03
C PRO A 27 1.61 -5.31 4.24
N ASP A 28 2.25 -6.16 3.44
CA ASP A 28 3.70 -6.24 3.40
C ASP A 28 4.28 -5.34 2.31
N VAL A 29 5.35 -4.62 2.64
CA VAL A 29 5.99 -3.65 1.75
C VAL A 29 7.46 -3.98 1.72
N PHE A 30 7.99 -4.17 0.53
CA PHE A 30 9.39 -4.48 0.30
C PHE A 30 9.89 -3.80 -0.97
N LYS A 31 11.21 -3.73 -1.11
CA LYS A 31 11.86 -3.17 -2.30
C LYS A 31 12.62 -4.28 -3.01
N ASP A 32 12.37 -4.40 -4.30
CA ASP A 32 13.04 -5.33 -5.20
C ASP A 32 13.83 -4.55 -6.28
N GLU A 33 14.49 -5.24 -7.21
CA GLU A 33 15.22 -4.64 -8.34
C GLU A 33 14.30 -3.72 -9.19
N GLY A 34 13.01 -4.05 -9.27
CA GLY A 34 11.99 -3.25 -9.95
C GLY A 34 11.39 -2.09 -9.13
N GLY A 35 11.84 -1.87 -7.89
CA GLY A 35 11.31 -0.81 -7.01
C GLY A 35 10.47 -1.33 -5.84
N TRP A 36 9.66 -0.45 -5.26
CA TRP A 36 8.77 -0.75 -4.15
C TRP A 36 7.59 -1.61 -4.60
N LYS A 37 7.30 -2.61 -3.79
CA LYS A 37 6.24 -3.59 -3.97
C LYS A 37 5.36 -3.60 -2.73
N LEU A 38 4.05 -3.70 -2.96
CA LEU A 38 3.02 -3.85 -1.95
C LEU A 38 2.35 -5.22 -2.13
N GLN A 39 2.43 -6.06 -1.10
CA GLN A 39 1.72 -7.31 -1.03
C GLN A 39 0.58 -7.17 -0.04
N MET A 40 -0.66 -7.29 -0.52
CA MET A 40 -1.84 -7.33 0.33
C MET A 40 -2.34 -8.76 0.43
N GLU A 41 -2.71 -9.17 1.65
CA GLU A 41 -3.36 -10.45 1.86
C GLU A 41 -4.64 -10.54 1.00
N GLY A 42 -4.80 -11.63 0.25
CA GLY A 42 -5.89 -11.81 -0.72
C GLY A 42 -5.54 -11.46 -2.18
N PHE A 43 -4.38 -10.85 -2.45
CA PHE A 43 -3.86 -10.66 -3.80
C PHE A 43 -2.84 -11.74 -4.15
N MET A 44 -2.94 -12.27 -5.38
CA MET A 44 -2.10 -13.38 -5.84
C MET A 44 -0.65 -12.96 -6.10
N GLU A 45 -0.39 -11.67 -6.36
CA GLU A 45 0.95 -11.14 -6.68
C GLU A 45 1.20 -9.79 -5.99
N PRO A 46 2.47 -9.45 -5.70
CA PRO A 46 2.84 -8.15 -5.15
C PRO A 46 2.79 -7.04 -6.21
N TRP A 47 2.07 -5.97 -5.89
CA TRP A 47 1.81 -4.84 -6.78
C TRP A 47 2.99 -3.87 -6.75
N SER A 48 3.43 -3.40 -7.92
CA SER A 48 4.45 -2.35 -7.97
C SER A 48 3.81 -1.02 -7.58
N ILE A 49 4.41 -0.34 -6.59
CA ILE A 49 3.98 1.00 -6.15
C ILE A 49 4.98 2.09 -6.56
N GLY A 50 6.06 1.75 -7.29
CA GLY A 50 7.00 2.71 -7.87
C GLY A 50 8.43 2.58 -7.36
N ALA A 51 9.40 3.30 -7.93
CA ALA A 51 10.82 3.15 -7.60
C ALA A 51 11.25 3.94 -6.35
N THR A 52 10.54 5.03 -6.06
CA THR A 52 10.82 5.95 -4.95
C THR A 52 9.68 6.01 -3.93
N VAL A 53 9.96 6.53 -2.74
CA VAL A 53 8.94 6.75 -1.70
C VAL A 53 7.85 7.71 -2.17
N HIS A 54 8.18 8.70 -3.01
CA HIS A 54 7.19 9.63 -3.55
C HIS A 54 6.22 8.93 -4.50
N GLU A 55 6.73 8.10 -5.41
CA GLU A 55 5.89 7.31 -6.32
C GLU A 55 5.03 6.30 -5.55
N ALA A 56 5.61 5.65 -4.53
CA ALA A 56 4.89 4.76 -3.61
C ALA A 56 3.68 5.45 -2.99
N LYS A 57 3.85 6.66 -2.45
CA LYS A 57 2.77 7.43 -1.86
C LYS A 57 1.71 7.87 -2.88
N ALA A 58 2.13 8.27 -4.08
CA ALA A 58 1.20 8.65 -5.15
C ALA A 58 0.33 7.45 -5.55
N THR A 59 0.94 6.30 -5.82
CA THR A 59 0.24 5.07 -6.18
C THR A 59 -0.70 4.62 -5.07
N ILE A 60 -0.26 4.63 -3.80
CA ILE A 60 -1.11 4.28 -2.65
C ILE A 60 -2.34 5.19 -2.57
N LYS A 61 -2.16 6.49 -2.78
CA LYS A 61 -3.26 7.45 -2.78
C LYS A 61 -4.24 7.18 -3.93
N GLU A 62 -3.74 6.84 -5.11
CA GLU A 62 -4.57 6.42 -6.24
C GLU A 62 -5.30 5.13 -5.95
N LEU A 63 -4.64 4.11 -5.39
CA LEU A 63 -5.25 2.83 -5.00
C LEU A 63 -6.38 3.00 -3.97
N ALA A 64 -6.18 3.88 -2.98
CA ALA A 64 -7.21 4.23 -2.02
C ALA A 64 -8.37 4.99 -2.68
N SER A 65 -8.05 5.99 -3.54
CA SER A 65 -9.06 6.79 -4.25
C SER A 65 -9.86 5.98 -5.26
N MET A 66 -9.24 4.99 -5.90
CA MET A 66 -9.91 4.09 -6.84
C MET A 66 -10.93 3.20 -6.15
N ARG A 67 -10.94 3.14 -4.81
CA ARG A 67 -11.68 2.19 -3.98
C ARG A 67 -11.49 0.76 -4.48
N PHE A 68 -10.94 -0.09 -3.62
CA PHE A 68 -11.53 -1.43 -3.48
C PHE A 68 -13.05 -1.25 -3.47
N GLY A 69 -13.73 -1.59 -4.56
CA GLY A 69 -15.08 -1.13 -4.90
C GLY A 69 -16.17 -1.55 -3.92
N LEU A 70 -16.17 -0.99 -2.72
CA LEU A 70 -17.28 -1.01 -1.79
C LEU A 70 -18.26 0.06 -2.28
N SER A 71 -19.16 -0.40 -3.15
CA SER A 71 -20.52 0.15 -3.26
C SER A 71 -21.27 -0.12 -1.96
#